data_AF-A0A518C0K1-F1
#
_entry.id   AF-A0A518C0K1-F1
#
_cell.length_a   1.000
_cell.length_b   1.000
_cell.length_c   1.000
_cell.angle_alpha   90.00
_cell.angle_beta   90.00
_cell.angle_gamma   90.00
#
_symmetry.space_group_name_H-M   'P 1'
#
loop_
_entity.id
_entity.type
_entity.pdbx_description
1 polymer ?
#
loop_
_entity_poly.entity_id
_entity_poly.type
_entity_poly.pdbx_seq_one_letter_code
_entity_poly.pdbx_strand_id
1 'polypeptide(L)'
;MNTIQKHLQRWEHNRSFIGRVDPAYPEWAVTVAFYAMLHLVQAYLMREGYCPDKHKIRSDALKRIAKDKRGKDRDRIRTLIDYYKTLREASNHARYDPELTRFGSAEAVNDEIMSGLVVKIEDMVRNLMGGNSAVPKLGQIELRQ
;
A
#
# COMPACT_ATOMS: atom_id res chain seq x y z
N MET A 1 -2.62 2.60 -22.26
CA MET A 1 -1.27 2.52 -21.66
C MET A 1 -1.33 2.84 -20.17
N ASN A 2 -0.80 1.94 -19.33
CA ASN A 2 -0.64 2.13 -17.87
C ASN A 2 0.62 2.96 -17.64
N THR A 3 0.52 4.12 -16.99
CA THR A 3 1.65 5.04 -16.74
C THR A 3 1.87 5.20 -15.25
N ILE A 4 3.07 5.63 -14.84
CA ILE A 4 3.38 5.98 -13.44
C ILE A 4 2.35 6.98 -12.92
N GLN A 5 2.05 8.04 -13.70
CA GLN A 5 1.08 9.07 -13.31
C GLN A 5 -0.33 8.51 -13.09
N LYS A 6 -0.80 7.59 -13.94
CA LYS A 6 -2.11 6.95 -13.76
C LYS A 6 -2.16 6.10 -12.49
N HIS A 7 -1.06 5.45 -12.13
CA HIS A 7 -0.98 4.72 -10.87
C HIS A 7 -0.99 5.65 -9.67
N LEU A 8 -0.27 6.77 -9.72
CA LEU A 8 -0.31 7.78 -8.65
C LEU A 8 -1.72 8.38 -8.50
N GLN A 9 -2.41 8.71 -9.59
CA GLN A 9 -3.79 9.19 -9.54
C GLN A 9 -4.75 8.17 -8.91
N ARG A 10 -4.60 6.87 -9.23
CA ARG A 10 -5.41 5.81 -8.62
C ARG A 10 -5.06 5.57 -7.16
N TRP A 11 -3.79 5.68 -6.78
CA TRP A 11 -3.38 5.66 -5.38
C TRP A 11 -4.04 6.80 -4.62
N GLU A 12 -3.93 8.03 -5.10
CA GLU A 12 -4.51 9.22 -4.46
C GLU A 12 -6.03 9.11 -4.35
N HIS A 13 -6.70 8.71 -5.42
CA HIS A 13 -8.15 8.48 -5.41
C HIS A 13 -8.55 7.46 -4.34
N ASN A 14 -7.97 6.25 -4.38
CA ASN A 14 -8.30 5.20 -3.42
C ASN A 14 -7.94 5.62 -2.00
N ARG A 15 -6.80 6.29 -1.80
CA ARG A 15 -6.34 6.78 -0.51
C ARG A 15 -7.37 7.77 0.06
N SER A 16 -7.82 8.75 -0.72
CA SER A 16 -8.85 9.70 -0.30
C SER A 16 -10.23 9.05 -0.02
N PHE A 17 -10.51 7.91 -0.65
CA PHE A 17 -11.77 7.18 -0.48
C PHE A 17 -11.81 6.39 0.84
N ILE A 18 -10.67 5.99 1.40
CA ILE A 18 -10.60 5.21 2.65
C ILE A 18 -11.41 5.85 3.77
N GLY A 19 -11.25 7.15 4.03
CA GLY A 19 -11.97 7.87 5.10
C GLY A 19 -13.46 8.08 4.83
N ARG A 20 -13.96 7.62 3.68
CA ARG A 20 -15.38 7.64 3.29
C ARG A 20 -16.02 6.26 3.35
N VAL A 21 -15.24 5.22 3.65
CA VAL A 21 -15.80 3.89 3.89
C VAL A 21 -16.59 3.94 5.20
N ASP A 22 -17.79 3.40 5.15
CA ASP A 22 -18.68 3.30 6.30
C ASP A 22 -17.99 2.46 7.41
N PRO A 23 -17.84 3.00 8.63
CA PRO A 23 -17.20 2.29 9.75
C PRO A 23 -17.88 0.97 10.13
N ALA A 24 -19.15 0.77 9.77
CA ALA A 24 -19.84 -0.51 9.94
C ALA A 24 -19.23 -1.64 9.07
N TYR A 25 -18.40 -1.27 8.08
CA TYR A 25 -17.78 -2.20 7.15
C TYR A 25 -16.25 -2.00 7.05
N PRO A 26 -15.51 -2.22 8.16
CA PRO A 26 -14.07 -1.95 8.25
C PRO A 26 -13.23 -2.79 7.28
N GLU A 27 -13.70 -3.96 6.86
CA GLU A 27 -13.07 -4.85 5.87
C GLU A 27 -12.93 -4.18 4.49
N TRP A 28 -13.89 -3.32 4.11
CA TRP A 28 -13.78 -2.52 2.88
C TRP A 28 -12.70 -1.46 3.00
N ALA A 29 -12.49 -0.88 4.18
CA ALA A 29 -11.42 0.08 4.40
C ALA A 29 -10.05 -0.60 4.23
N VAL A 30 -9.86 -1.81 4.79
CA VAL A 30 -8.65 -2.62 4.57
C VAL A 30 -8.44 -2.93 3.09
N THR A 31 -9.52 -3.28 2.39
CA THR A 31 -9.48 -3.58 0.95
C THR A 31 -9.04 -2.38 0.13
N VAL A 32 -9.67 -1.23 0.34
CA VAL A 32 -9.32 0.02 -0.35
C VAL A 32 -7.88 0.46 -0.01
N ALA A 33 -7.46 0.31 1.24
CA ALA A 33 -6.08 0.58 1.67
C ALA A 33 -5.06 -0.26 0.90
N PHE A 34 -5.32 -1.57 0.75
CA PHE A 34 -4.48 -2.42 -0.08
C PHE A 34 -4.47 -1.97 -1.55
N TYR A 35 -5.61 -1.62 -2.14
CA TYR A 35 -5.65 -1.13 -3.53
C TYR A 35 -4.93 0.21 -3.71
N ALA A 36 -4.97 1.10 -2.72
CA ALA A 36 -4.16 2.32 -2.72
C ALA A 36 -2.66 1.98 -2.74
N MET A 37 -2.20 1.13 -1.81
CA MET A 37 -0.79 0.74 -1.73
C MET A 37 -0.32 -0.07 -2.95
N LEU A 38 -1.21 -0.88 -3.52
CA LEU A 38 -0.96 -1.61 -4.75
C LEU A 38 -0.57 -0.66 -5.88
N HIS A 39 -1.31 0.43 -6.06
CA HIS A 39 -1.03 1.39 -7.11
C HIS A 39 0.24 2.20 -6.83
N LEU A 40 0.48 2.58 -5.58
CA LEU A 40 1.71 3.26 -5.20
C LEU A 40 2.96 2.40 -5.44
N VAL A 41 2.93 1.13 -5.02
CA VAL A 41 4.01 0.16 -5.27
C VAL A 41 4.18 -0.08 -6.78
N GLN A 42 3.09 -0.16 -7.55
CA GLN A 42 3.19 -0.31 -9.00
C GLN A 42 3.88 0.91 -9.66
N ALA A 43 3.59 2.13 -9.22
CA ALA A 43 4.27 3.33 -9.69
C ALA A 43 5.78 3.27 -9.41
N TYR A 44 6.17 2.82 -8.22
CA TYR A 44 7.57 2.58 -7.86
C TYR A 44 8.22 1.51 -8.75
N LEU A 45 7.58 0.36 -8.95
CA LEU A 45 8.11 -0.70 -9.80
C LEU A 45 8.34 -0.21 -11.24
N MET A 46 7.39 0.55 -11.80
CA MET A 46 7.51 1.10 -13.14
C MET A 46 8.66 2.10 -13.26
N ARG A 47 8.90 2.91 -12.22
CA ARG A 47 10.06 3.80 -12.16
C ARG A 47 11.38 3.01 -12.18
N GLU A 48 11.43 1.88 -11.49
CA GLU A 48 12.60 0.98 -11.49
C GLU A 48 12.71 0.12 -12.77
N GLY A 49 11.87 0.38 -13.79
CA GLY A 49 11.90 -0.33 -15.08
C GLY A 49 11.11 -1.64 -15.11
N TYR A 50 10.32 -1.93 -14.08
CA TYR A 50 9.49 -3.14 -14.01
C TYR A 50 8.02 -2.81 -14.30
N CYS A 51 7.43 -3.47 -15.32
CA CYS A 51 6.00 -3.38 -15.62
C CYS A 51 5.29 -4.73 -15.41
N PRO A 52 5.06 -5.16 -14.15
CA PRO A 52 4.39 -6.42 -13.87
C PRO A 52 2.87 -6.33 -14.11
N ASP A 53 2.38 -7.11 -15.06
CA ASP A 53 0.94 -7.17 -15.38
C ASP A 53 0.13 -8.02 -14.38
N LYS A 54 0.80 -8.82 -13.53
CA LYS A 54 0.17 -9.75 -12.58
C LYS A 54 0.65 -9.56 -11.13
N HIS A 55 -0.23 -9.86 -10.17
CA HIS A 55 0.03 -9.70 -8.72
C HIS A 55 1.25 -10.47 -8.21
N LYS A 56 1.43 -11.74 -8.61
CA LYS A 56 2.59 -12.57 -8.20
C LYS A 56 3.91 -11.95 -8.68
N ILE A 57 3.89 -11.29 -9.85
CA ILE A 57 5.07 -10.68 -10.46
C ILE A 57 5.53 -9.44 -9.67
N ARG A 58 4.64 -8.75 -8.92
CA ARG A 58 5.02 -7.56 -8.13
C ARG A 58 5.92 -7.89 -6.95
N SER A 59 5.55 -8.91 -6.16
CA SER A 59 6.38 -9.35 -5.02
C SER A 59 7.74 -9.85 -5.50
N ASP A 60 7.78 -10.56 -6.63
CA ASP A 60 9.04 -11.03 -7.22
C ASP A 60 9.88 -9.87 -7.78
N ALA A 61 9.25 -8.85 -8.37
CA ALA A 61 9.94 -7.63 -8.81
C ALA A 61 10.57 -6.88 -7.63
N LEU A 62 9.84 -6.67 -6.53
CA LEU A 62 10.39 -6.05 -5.32
C LEU A 62 11.60 -6.84 -4.79
N LYS A 63 11.53 -8.18 -4.77
CA LYS A 63 12.65 -9.03 -4.34
C LYS A 63 13.86 -8.90 -5.26
N ARG A 64 13.66 -8.74 -6.58
CA ARG A 64 14.75 -8.51 -7.54
C ARG A 64 15.41 -7.16 -7.28
N ILE A 65 14.63 -6.08 -7.18
CA ILE A 65 15.14 -4.74 -6.83
C ILE A 65 15.92 -4.78 -5.51
N ALA A 66 15.41 -5.48 -4.48
CA ALA A 66 16.12 -5.64 -3.21
C ALA A 66 17.46 -6.39 -3.33
N LYS A 67 17.62 -7.28 -4.31
CA LYS A 67 18.90 -7.95 -4.58
C LYS A 67 19.89 -7.02 -5.30
N ASP A 68 19.38 -6.16 -6.18
CA ASP A 68 20.20 -5.29 -7.03
C ASP A 68 20.65 -4.01 -6.31
N LYS A 69 19.84 -3.51 -5.37
CA LYS A 69 20.18 -2.34 -4.53
C LYS A 69 21.16 -2.72 -3.41
N ARG A 70 21.87 -1.72 -2.88
CA ARG A 70 22.88 -1.86 -1.82
C ARG A 70 22.57 -0.96 -0.63
N GLY A 71 23.14 -1.30 0.53
CA GLY A 71 23.03 -0.50 1.76
C GLY A 71 21.60 -0.23 2.19
N LYS A 72 21.34 1.01 2.63
CA LYS A 72 20.05 1.42 3.22
C LYS A 72 18.84 1.19 2.30
N ASP A 73 19.01 1.31 0.99
CA ASP A 73 17.89 1.13 0.06
C ASP A 73 17.48 -0.35 -0.04
N ARG A 74 18.44 -1.28 0.00
CA ARG A 74 18.15 -2.71 0.08
C ARG A 74 17.32 -3.04 1.31
N ASP A 75 17.71 -2.51 2.46
CA ASP A 75 17.03 -2.77 3.73
C ASP A 75 15.63 -2.16 3.73
N ARG A 76 15.47 -0.93 3.22
CA ARG A 76 14.15 -0.30 3.02
C ARG A 76 13.24 -1.13 2.13
N ILE A 77 13.74 -1.65 1.01
CA ILE A 77 12.92 -2.45 0.09
C ILE A 77 12.52 -3.77 0.74
N ARG A 78 13.39 -4.39 1.54
CA ARG A 78 13.03 -5.59 2.32
C ARG A 78 11.91 -5.30 3.31
N THR A 79 12.02 -4.22 4.07
CA THR A 79 10.95 -3.81 5.00
C THR A 79 9.66 -3.47 4.26
N LEU A 80 9.75 -2.81 3.09
CA LEU A 80 8.60 -2.56 2.22
C LEU A 80 7.92 -3.86 1.77
N ILE A 81 8.70 -4.89 1.42
CA ILE A 81 8.15 -6.20 1.04
C ILE A 81 7.34 -6.79 2.19
N ASP A 82 7.87 -6.72 3.42
CA ASP A 82 7.21 -7.29 4.59
C ASP A 82 5.89 -6.56 4.89
N TYR A 83 5.92 -5.23 4.96
CA TYR A 83 4.69 -4.44 5.19
C TYR A 83 3.66 -4.62 4.09
N TYR A 84 4.09 -4.62 2.83
CA TYR A 84 3.18 -4.84 1.70
C TYR A 84 2.59 -6.26 1.70
N LYS A 85 3.36 -7.28 2.11
CA LYS A 85 2.88 -8.65 2.26
C LYS A 85 1.83 -8.73 3.38
N THR A 86 2.09 -8.15 4.55
CA THR A 86 1.13 -8.12 5.66
C THR A 86 -0.17 -7.44 5.26
N LEU A 87 -0.11 -6.28 4.59
CA LEU A 87 -1.32 -5.58 4.13
C LEU A 87 -2.11 -6.38 3.09
N ARG A 88 -1.40 -7.06 2.18
CA ARG A 88 -2.04 -7.95 1.20
C ARG A 88 -2.77 -9.12 1.87
N GLU A 89 -2.14 -9.75 2.86
CA GLU A 89 -2.75 -10.84 3.63
C GLU A 89 -3.98 -10.35 4.38
N ALA A 90 -3.89 -9.20 5.04
CA ALA A 90 -5.03 -8.55 5.70
C ALA A 90 -6.19 -8.29 4.72
N SER A 91 -5.92 -7.73 3.54
CA SER A 91 -6.95 -7.50 2.51
C SER A 91 -7.49 -8.79 1.88
N ASN A 92 -6.71 -9.88 1.85
CA ASN A 92 -7.22 -11.17 1.40
C ASN A 92 -8.22 -11.75 2.42
N HIS A 93 -7.87 -11.75 3.72
CA HIS A 93 -8.80 -12.20 4.75
C HIS A 93 -10.06 -11.34 4.77
N ALA A 94 -9.94 -10.02 4.75
CA ALA A 94 -11.07 -9.09 4.68
C ALA A 94 -12.07 -9.39 3.53
N ARG A 95 -11.60 -9.92 2.39
CA ARG A 95 -12.44 -10.16 1.20
C ARG A 95 -12.98 -11.58 1.10
N TYR A 96 -12.24 -12.56 1.59
CA TYR A 96 -12.52 -13.97 1.33
C TYR A 96 -12.78 -14.78 2.59
N ASP A 97 -12.54 -14.19 3.75
CA ASP A 97 -12.73 -14.83 5.04
C ASP A 97 -13.22 -13.81 6.10
N PRO A 98 -14.45 -13.29 5.93
CA PRO A 98 -14.99 -12.24 6.80
C PRO A 98 -15.19 -12.70 8.25
N GLU A 99 -15.35 -14.00 8.50
CA GLU A 99 -15.42 -14.56 9.85
C GLU A 99 -14.06 -14.55 10.57
N LEU A 100 -12.95 -14.49 9.81
CA LEU A 100 -11.58 -14.36 10.33
C LEU A 100 -11.02 -12.94 10.27
N THR A 101 -11.86 -11.92 10.04
CA THR A 101 -11.39 -10.53 10.04
C THR A 101 -10.96 -10.15 11.45
N ARG A 102 -9.66 -10.32 11.75
CA ARG A 102 -9.06 -10.02 13.07
C ARG A 102 -9.27 -8.57 13.52
N PHE A 103 -9.57 -7.68 12.59
CA PHE A 103 -9.84 -6.28 12.85
C PHE A 103 -11.32 -6.14 13.25
N GLY A 104 -11.64 -6.56 14.48
CA GLY A 104 -13.01 -6.59 15.00
C GLY A 104 -13.69 -5.22 15.18
N SER A 105 -13.05 -4.13 14.74
CA SER A 105 -13.60 -2.77 14.77
C SER A 105 -12.92 -1.85 13.75
N ALA A 106 -13.59 -0.75 13.40
CA ALA A 106 -13.01 0.34 12.61
C ALA A 106 -11.80 1.00 13.29
N GLU A 107 -11.79 1.05 14.62
CA GLU A 107 -10.66 1.57 15.41
C GLU A 107 -9.41 0.71 15.22
N ALA A 108 -9.52 -0.61 15.31
CA ALA A 108 -8.40 -1.53 15.06
C ALA A 108 -7.86 -1.40 13.63
N VAL A 109 -8.74 -1.17 12.63
CA VAL A 109 -8.32 -0.88 11.25
C VAL A 109 -7.58 0.46 11.17
N ASN A 110 -8.07 1.52 11.81
CA ASN A 110 -7.39 2.81 11.83
C ASN A 110 -5.98 2.68 12.42
N ASP A 111 -5.83 2.02 13.57
CA ASP A 111 -4.55 1.92 14.26
C ASP A 111 -3.55 1.01 13.54
N GLU A 112 -3.94 -0.23 13.22
CA GLU A 112 -3.02 -1.21 12.64
C GLU A 112 -2.76 -0.96 11.15
N ILE A 113 -3.81 -0.64 10.40
CA ILE A 113 -3.73 -0.54 8.93
C ILE A 113 -3.42 0.88 8.49
N MET A 114 -4.22 1.87 8.91
CA MET A 114 -4.10 3.23 8.37
C MET A 114 -2.90 3.97 8.96
N SER A 115 -2.85 4.10 10.28
CA SER A 115 -1.78 4.74 11.03
C SER A 115 -0.51 3.89 11.08
N GLY A 116 -0.66 2.56 10.96
CA GLY A 116 0.43 1.60 10.91
C GLY A 116 0.95 1.35 9.49
N LEU A 117 0.41 0.33 8.83
CA LEU A 117 0.99 -0.21 7.58
C LEU A 117 0.96 0.78 6.41
N VAL A 118 -0.15 1.49 6.19
CA VAL A 118 -0.31 2.41 5.05
C VAL A 118 0.71 3.54 5.13
N VAL A 119 0.79 4.25 6.26
CA VAL A 119 1.77 5.34 6.45
C VAL A 119 3.20 4.84 6.25
N LYS A 120 3.55 3.69 6.82
CA LYS A 120 4.90 3.11 6.68
C LYS A 120 5.24 2.78 5.22
N ILE A 121 4.29 2.21 4.46
CA ILE A 121 4.49 1.93 3.03
C ILE A 121 4.61 3.24 2.24
N GLU A 122 3.74 4.23 2.49
CA GLU A 122 3.76 5.53 1.81
C GLU A 122 5.11 6.23 2.01
N ASP A 123 5.60 6.29 3.25
CA ASP A 123 6.88 6.91 3.58
C ASP A 123 8.06 6.16 2.94
N MET A 124 8.05 4.82 2.94
CA MET A 124 9.10 4.05 2.27
C MET A 124 9.11 4.29 0.77
N VAL A 125 7.96 4.20 0.11
CA VAL A 125 7.89 4.39 -1.35
C VAL A 125 8.30 5.82 -1.72
N ARG A 126 7.82 6.83 -0.98
CA ARG A 126 8.23 8.22 -1.17
C ARG A 126 9.73 8.40 -1.07
N ASN A 127 10.36 7.82 -0.03
CA ASN A 127 11.81 7.90 0.15
C ASN A 127 12.57 7.22 -1.00
N LEU A 128 12.12 6.03 -1.43
CA LEU A 128 12.69 5.31 -2.57
C LEU A 128 12.49 6.06 -3.89
N MET A 129 11.42 6.85 -4.00
CA MET A 129 11.11 7.70 -5.15
C MET A 129 11.73 9.11 -5.06
N GLY A 130 12.66 9.38 -4.15
CA GLY A 130 13.36 10.66 -4.10
C GLY A 130 12.56 11.80 -3.44
N GLY A 131 11.61 11.47 -2.56
CA GLY A 131 10.95 12.41 -1.66
C GLY A 131 9.63 12.99 -2.18
N ASN A 132 9.24 14.15 -1.63
CA ASN A 132 7.93 14.79 -1.84
C ASN A 132 7.66 15.22 -3.30
N SER A 133 8.70 15.37 -4.12
CA SER A 133 8.55 15.77 -5.53
C SER A 133 7.92 14.67 -6.39
N ALA A 134 8.06 13.41 -6.00
CA ALA A 134 7.57 12.26 -6.79
C ALA A 134 6.24 11.68 -6.25
N VAL A 135 6.01 11.76 -4.94
CA VAL A 135 4.78 11.28 -4.29
C VAL A 135 4.33 12.34 -3.26
N PRO A 136 3.16 12.99 -3.44
CA PRO A 136 2.70 14.03 -2.53
C PRO A 136 2.42 13.46 -1.12
N LYS A 137 2.53 14.29 -0.07
CA LYS A 137 2.16 13.88 1.29
C LYS A 137 0.66 14.08 1.44
N LEU A 138 -0.06 12.99 1.66
CA LEU A 138 -1.47 13.05 2.02
C LEU A 138 -1.57 13.17 3.55
N GLY A 139 -2.60 13.86 4.02
CA GLY A 139 -2.88 14.02 5.45
C GLY A 139 -3.19 12.70 6.14
N GLN A 140 -3.38 12.74 7.46
CA GLN A 140 -3.91 11.60 8.19
C GLN A 140 -5.32 11.27 7.67
N ILE A 141 -5.64 9.98 7.61
CA ILE A 141 -6.96 9.50 7.26
C ILE A 141 -7.47 8.71 8.44
N GLU A 142 -8.61 9.16 8.94
CA GLU A 142 -9.36 8.50 9.99
C GLU A 142 -10.69 8.06 9.39
N LEU A 143 -11.11 6.83 9.68
CA LEU A 143 -12.50 6.44 9.49
C LEU A 143 -13.36 7.31 10.43
N ARG A 144 -14.24 8.12 9.84
CA ARG A 144 -15.12 9.01 10.60
C ARG A 144 -16.16 8.17 11.34
N GLN A 145 -16.18 8.25 12.67
CA GLN A 145 -17.19 7.62 13.51
C GLN A 145 -18.60 8.15 13.22
#